data_AF-A0A2D4M7W0-F1
#
_entry.id   AF-A0A2D4M7W0-F1
#
_cell.length_a   1.000
_cell.length_b   1.000
_cell.length_c   1.000
_cell.angle_alpha   90.00
_cell.angle_beta   90.00
_cell.angle_gamma   90.00
#
_symmetry.space_group_name_H-M   'P 1'
#
loop_
_entity.id
_entity.type
_entity.pdbx_description
1 polymer ?
#
loop_
_entity_poly.entity_id
_entity_poly.type
_entity_poly.pdbx_seq_one_letter_code
_entity_poly.pdbx_strand_id
1 'polypeptide(L)'
;FVKYNDPIYVKLEKLDIMIRLASQANIAQVLAELKEYATEVDVDFVRKAVRAIGRCAIKVEQSAERCVSTLLDLIQTKVNYVVQEAIVVIKDIFRKYPNKYESVIATL
;
A
#
# COMPACT_ATOMS: atom_id res chain seq x y z
N PHE A 1 -7.64 8.96 8.66
CA PHE A 1 -9.02 8.68 8.17
C PHE A 1 -9.73 7.52 8.89
N VAL A 2 -9.06 6.38 9.08
CA VAL A 2 -9.46 5.31 9.99
C VAL A 2 -9.01 5.69 11.41
N LYS A 3 -9.85 5.48 12.43
CA LYS A 3 -9.49 5.74 13.83
C LYS A 3 -9.05 4.45 14.52
N TYR A 4 -8.12 4.55 15.47
CA TYR A 4 -7.59 3.37 16.17
C TYR A 4 -8.69 2.57 16.90
N ASN A 5 -9.73 3.26 17.39
CA ASN A 5 -10.85 2.69 18.13
C ASN A 5 -12.05 2.31 17.26
N ASP A 6 -11.96 2.48 15.93
CA ASP A 6 -12.99 1.97 15.03
C ASP A 6 -13.03 0.44 15.11
N PRO A 7 -14.21 -0.19 15.17
CA PRO A 7 -14.33 -1.63 15.02
C PRO A 7 -13.72 -2.09 13.68
N ILE A 8 -13.14 -3.31 13.66
CA ILE A 8 -12.39 -3.80 12.49
C ILE A 8 -13.19 -3.72 11.17
N TYR A 9 -14.48 -4.07 11.20
CA TYR A 9 -15.32 -3.99 10.00
C TYR A 9 -15.48 -2.55 9.49
N VAL A 10 -15.52 -1.55 10.38
CA VAL A 10 -15.55 -0.13 10.01
C VAL A 10 -14.22 0.28 9.39
N LYS A 11 -13.09 -0.17 9.95
CA LYS A 11 -11.76 0.08 9.37
C LYS A 11 -11.67 -0.44 7.93
N LEU A 12 -12.14 -1.67 7.70
CA LEU A 12 -12.11 -2.31 6.39
C LEU A 12 -12.97 -1.58 5.36
N GLU A 13 -14.19 -1.17 5.72
CA GLU A 13 -15.07 -0.43 4.81
C GLU A 13 -14.53 0.97 4.50
N LYS A 14 -14.02 1.68 5.53
CA LYS A 14 -13.37 2.99 5.32
C LYS A 14 -12.18 2.86 4.38
N LEU A 15 -11.36 1.84 4.55
CA LEU A 15 -10.21 1.57 3.69
C LEU A 15 -10.64 1.34 2.24
N ASP A 16 -11.67 0.53 1.98
CA ASP A 16 -12.15 0.29 0.61
C ASP A 16 -12.72 1.56 -0.03
N ILE A 17 -13.50 2.35 0.71
CA ILE A 17 -14.04 3.63 0.24
C ILE A 17 -12.91 4.62 -0.07
N MET A 18 -11.88 4.72 0.78
CA MET A 18 -10.72 5.57 0.52
C MET A 18 -10.04 5.24 -0.81
N ILE A 19 -9.84 3.95 -1.11
CA ILE A 19 -9.25 3.51 -2.39
C ILE A 19 -10.18 3.87 -3.56
N ARG A 20 -11.50 3.70 -3.41
CA ARG A 20 -12.49 4.07 -4.43
C ARG A 20 -12.53 5.58 -4.71
N LEU A 21 -12.24 6.41 -3.71
CA LEU A 21 -12.20 7.87 -3.84
C LEU A 21 -10.79 8.43 -4.12
N ALA A 22 -9.75 7.58 -4.12
CA ALA A 22 -8.39 8.00 -4.45
C ALA A 22 -8.31 8.56 -5.88
N SER A 23 -7.70 9.74 -6.02
CA SER A 23 -7.51 10.49 -7.26
C SER A 23 -6.16 11.20 -7.24
N GLN A 24 -5.75 11.79 -8.38
CA GLN A 24 -4.47 12.52 -8.47
C GLN A 24 -4.36 13.65 -7.43
N ALA A 25 -5.47 14.28 -7.07
CA ALA A 25 -5.49 15.42 -6.14
C ALA A 25 -5.22 15.02 -4.68
N ASN A 26 -5.58 13.80 -4.28
CA ASN A 26 -5.52 13.37 -2.87
C ASN A 26 -4.55 12.21 -2.61
N ILE A 27 -3.92 11.67 -3.66
CA ILE A 27 -3.14 10.43 -3.54
C ILE A 27 -1.97 10.51 -2.58
N ALA A 28 -1.34 11.69 -2.44
CA ALA A 28 -0.26 11.89 -1.48
C ALA A 28 -0.73 11.71 -0.03
N GLN A 29 -1.89 12.28 0.31
CA GLN A 29 -2.48 12.15 1.64
C GLN A 29 -2.98 10.73 1.89
N VAL A 30 -3.61 10.10 0.89
CA VAL A 30 -4.05 8.70 1.00
C VAL A 30 -2.85 7.78 1.25
N LEU A 31 -1.76 7.93 0.50
CA LEU A 31 -0.57 7.10 0.70
C LEU A 31 0.10 7.29 2.06
N ALA A 32 0.14 8.52 2.57
CA ALA A 32 0.66 8.79 3.91
C ALA A 32 -0.14 8.03 4.98
N GLU A 33 -1.47 8.04 4.88
CA GLU A 33 -2.35 7.33 5.80
C GLU A 33 -2.25 5.80 5.65
N LEU A 34 -2.15 5.29 4.42
CA LEU A 34 -1.93 3.86 4.19
C LEU A 34 -0.59 3.38 4.76
N LYS A 35 0.45 4.21 4.69
CA LYS A 35 1.75 3.92 5.30
C LYS A 35 1.64 3.82 6.82
N GLU A 36 0.88 4.72 7.46
CA GLU A 36 0.61 4.65 8.90
C GLU A 36 -0.17 3.38 9.26
N TYR A 37 -1.22 3.02 8.50
CA TYR A 37 -1.99 1.80 8.73
C TYR A 37 -1.17 0.51 8.57
N ALA A 38 -0.14 0.53 7.73
CA ALA A 38 0.78 -0.59 7.57
C ALA A 38 1.72 -0.80 8.78
N THR A 39 1.66 0.10 9.78
CA THR A 39 2.41 0.00 11.04
C THR A 39 1.53 -0.33 12.26
N GLU A 40 0.23 -0.55 12.05
CA GLU A 40 -0.67 -0.99 13.12
C GLU A 40 -0.35 -2.41 13.64
N VAL A 41 -0.95 -2.78 14.77
CA VAL A 41 -0.76 -4.08 15.42
C VAL A 41 -1.63 -5.20 14.82
N ASP A 42 -2.76 -4.85 14.21
CA ASP A 42 -3.69 -5.80 13.62
C ASP A 42 -3.16 -6.28 12.26
N VAL A 43 -2.67 -7.52 12.23
CA VAL A 43 -1.99 -8.12 11.06
C VAL A 43 -2.90 -8.16 9.83
N ASP A 44 -4.20 -8.45 10.01
CA ASP A 44 -5.13 -8.53 8.89
C ASP A 44 -5.42 -7.16 8.32
N PHE A 45 -5.57 -6.14 9.17
CA PHE A 45 -5.71 -4.76 8.75
C PHE A 45 -4.46 -4.24 8.04
N VAL A 46 -3.26 -4.52 8.58
CA VAL A 46 -1.98 -4.15 7.96
C VAL A 46 -1.86 -4.76 6.56
N ARG A 47 -2.17 -6.05 6.39
CA ARG A 47 -2.15 -6.68 5.06
C ARG A 47 -3.11 -6.01 4.09
N LYS A 48 -4.30 -5.62 4.54
CA LYS A 48 -5.26 -4.89 3.70
C LYS A 48 -4.74 -3.51 3.32
N ALA A 49 -4.06 -2.80 4.23
CA ALA A 49 -3.45 -1.51 3.96
C ALA A 49 -2.30 -1.62 2.93
N VAL A 50 -1.44 -2.63 3.05
CA VAL A 50 -0.37 -2.88 2.05
C VAL A 50 -0.97 -3.18 0.67
N ARG A 51 -2.04 -4.00 0.58
CA ARG A 51 -2.78 -4.21 -0.67
C ARG A 51 -3.40 -2.94 -1.22
N ALA A 52 -3.90 -2.06 -0.34
CA ALA A 52 -4.47 -0.78 -0.74
C ALA A 52 -3.44 0.12 -1.45
N ILE A 53 -2.19 0.13 -1.00
CA ILE A 53 -1.08 0.84 -1.66
C ILE A 53 -0.90 0.33 -3.09
N GLY A 54 -0.96 -0.99 -3.29
CA GLY A 54 -0.94 -1.61 -4.63
C GLY A 54 -2.09 -1.17 -5.53
N ARG A 55 -3.32 -1.17 -4.99
CA ARG A 55 -4.50 -0.72 -5.73
C ARG A 55 -4.39 0.75 -6.12
N CYS A 56 -3.84 1.60 -5.25
CA CYS A 56 -3.52 2.99 -5.55
C CYS A 56 -2.53 3.12 -6.71
N ALA A 57 -1.44 2.35 -6.70
CA ALA A 57 -0.45 2.32 -7.78
C ALA A 57 -1.06 1.96 -9.15
N ILE A 58 -2.01 1.03 -9.17
CA ILE A 58 -2.69 0.58 -10.40
C ILE A 58 -3.76 1.58 -10.85
N LYS A 59 -4.50 2.17 -9.91
CA LYS A 59 -5.63 3.08 -10.17
C LYS A 59 -5.16 4.47 -10.61
N VAL A 60 -4.10 5.00 -10.00
CA VAL A 60 -3.58 6.35 -10.24
C VAL A 60 -2.13 6.23 -10.71
N GLU A 61 -1.92 6.24 -12.03
CA GLU A 61 -0.61 5.91 -12.62
C GLU A 61 0.55 6.80 -12.12
N GLN A 62 0.30 8.10 -11.93
CA GLN A 62 1.27 9.05 -11.40
C GLN A 62 1.75 8.72 -9.97
N SER A 63 1.00 7.89 -9.24
CA SER A 63 1.35 7.48 -7.89
C SER A 63 2.18 6.21 -7.82
N ALA A 64 2.31 5.47 -8.93
CA ALA A 64 2.94 4.15 -8.94
C ALA A 64 4.38 4.18 -8.37
N GLU A 65 5.18 5.17 -8.75
CA GLU A 65 6.55 5.32 -8.25
C GLU A 65 6.60 5.59 -6.73
N ARG A 66 5.71 6.46 -6.23
CA ARG A 66 5.59 6.73 -4.78
C ARG A 66 5.09 5.50 -4.02
N CYS A 67 4.18 4.73 -4.60
CA CYS A 67 3.69 3.48 -4.02
C CYS A 67 4.82 2.46 -3.90
N VAL A 68 5.62 2.29 -4.96
CA VAL A 68 6.79 1.39 -4.96
C VAL A 68 7.81 1.80 -3.91
N SER A 69 8.15 3.09 -3.82
CA SER A 69 9.02 3.61 -2.77
C SER A 69 8.46 3.35 -1.37
N THR A 70 7.15 3.53 -1.18
CA THR A 70 6.51 3.26 0.12
C THR A 70 6.58 1.77 0.47
N LEU A 71 6.35 0.88 -0.49
CA LEU A 71 6.46 -0.57 -0.28
C LEU A 71 7.90 -0.99 0.04
N LEU A 72 8.89 -0.37 -0.58
CA LEU A 72 10.30 -0.60 -0.25
C LEU A 72 10.64 -0.16 1.18
N ASP A 73 10.15 1.00 1.62
CA ASP A 73 10.31 1.43 3.01
C ASP A 73 9.70 0.40 3.98
N LEU A 74 8.50 -0.11 3.66
CA LEU A 74 7.83 -1.13 4.45
C LEU A 74 8.62 -2.45 4.48
N ILE A 75 9.29 -2.83 3.39
CA ILE A 75 10.15 -4.01 3.35
C ILE A 75 11.38 -3.82 4.25
N GLN A 76 11.96 -2.62 4.28
CA GLN A 76 13.11 -2.30 5.13
C GLN A 76 12.80 -2.39 6.63
N THR A 77 11.53 -2.36 7.04
CA THR A 77 11.13 -2.61 8.45
C THR A 77 11.44 -4.04 8.92
N LYS A 78 11.67 -4.97 7.98
CA LYS A 78 11.94 -6.40 8.23
C LYS A 78 10.83 -7.13 8.99
N VAL A 79 9.60 -6.60 8.97
CA VAL A 79 8.44 -7.29 9.53
C VAL A 79 7.94 -8.34 8.55
N ASN A 80 8.15 -9.62 8.86
CA ASN A 80 7.94 -10.74 7.93
C ASN A 80 6.60 -10.73 7.18
N TYR A 81 5.48 -10.53 7.89
CA TYR A 81 4.16 -10.56 7.25
C TYR A 81 3.90 -9.33 6.37
N VAL A 82 4.55 -8.19 6.65
CA VAL A 82 4.50 -6.98 5.80
C VAL A 82 5.35 -7.21 4.55
N VAL A 83 6.56 -7.73 4.71
CA VAL A 83 7.48 -8.05 3.60
C VAL A 83 6.82 -9.02 2.62
N GLN A 84 6.24 -10.11 3.11
CA GLN A 84 5.55 -11.09 2.28
C GLN A 84 4.41 -10.47 1.46
N GLU A 85 3.58 -9.64 2.10
CA GLU A 85 2.47 -8.98 1.42
C GLU A 85 2.97 -7.93 0.41
N ALA A 86 3.99 -7.15 0.78
CA ALA A 86 4.57 -6.14 -0.10
C ALA A 86 5.18 -6.75 -1.37
N ILE A 87 5.84 -7.92 -1.28
CA ILE A 87 6.38 -8.64 -2.44
C ILE A 87 5.27 -9.03 -3.41
N VAL A 88 4.14 -9.56 -2.91
CA VAL A 88 2.99 -9.93 -3.75
C VAL A 88 2.44 -8.71 -4.48
N VAL A 89 2.33 -7.58 -3.78
CA VAL A 89 1.87 -6.31 -4.34
C VAL A 89 2.83 -5.76 -5.39
N ILE A 90 4.14 -5.75 -5.12
CA ILE A 90 5.17 -5.30 -6.08
C ILE A 90 5.11 -6.13 -7.36
N LYS A 91 4.98 -7.47 -7.23
CA LYS A 91 4.80 -8.37 -8.37
C LYS A 91 3.57 -7.97 -9.21
N ASP A 92 2.46 -7.59 -8.59
CA ASP A 92 1.27 -7.13 -9.33
C ASP A 92 1.48 -5.76 -9.99
N ILE A 93 2.23 -4.84 -9.36
CA ILE A 93 2.61 -3.55 -9.95
C ILE A 93 3.51 -3.76 -11.18
N PHE A 94 4.48 -4.68 -11.12
CA PHE A 94 5.36 -4.99 -12.27
C PHE A 94 4.56 -5.55 -13.45
N ARG A 95 3.54 -6.37 -13.20
CA ARG A 95 2.64 -6.85 -14.27
C ARG A 95 1.86 -5.71 -14.95
N LYS A 96 1.55 -4.62 -14.23
CA LYS A 96 0.88 -3.43 -14.77
C LYS A 96 1.85 -2.48 -15.47
N TYR A 97 3.08 -2.35 -14.97
CA TYR A 97 4.12 -1.45 -15.50
C TYR A 97 5.40 -2.24 -15.83
N PRO A 98 5.41 -3.03 -16.93
CA PRO A 98 6.55 -3.85 -17.29
C PRO A 98 7.80 -2.99 -17.54
N ASN A 99 8.97 -3.53 -17.18
CA ASN A 99 10.31 -2.96 -17.39
C ASN A 99 10.59 -1.58 -16.76
N LYS A 100 9.68 -1.08 -15.91
CA LYS A 100 9.78 0.29 -15.37
C LYS A 100 10.50 0.38 -14.02
N TYR A 101 10.51 -0.71 -13.26
CA TYR A 101 10.98 -0.74 -11.87
C TYR A 101 11.96 -1.90 -11.59
N GLU A 102 12.68 -2.36 -12.62
CA GLU A 102 13.58 -3.52 -12.52
C GLU A 102 14.72 -3.32 -11.52
N SER A 103 15.17 -2.08 -11.29
CA SER A 103 16.18 -1.74 -10.28
C SER A 103 15.79 -2.15 -8.86
N VAL A 104 14.48 -2.23 -8.59
CA VAL A 104 13.93 -2.66 -7.29
C VAL A 104 14.21 -4.14 -7.03
N ILE A 105 14.31 -4.97 -8.08
CA ILE A 105 14.55 -6.43 -7.96
C ILE A 105 15.89 -6.71 -7.26
N ALA A 106 16.91 -5.87 -7.48
CA ALA A 106 18.21 -6.03 -6.84
C ALA A 106 18.20 -5.72 -5.33
N THR A 107 17.16 -5.05 -4.84
CA THR A 107 17.03 -4.63 -3.42
C THR A 107 16.14 -5.58 -2.61
N LEU A 108 15.34 -6.42 -3.28
CA LEU A 108 14.44 -7.41 -2.69
C LEU A 108 15.19 -8.70 -2.33
#